data_AF-A0A553JJM8-F1
#
_entry.id   AF-A0A553JJM8-F1
#
_cell.length_a   1.000
_cell.length_b   1.000
_cell.length_c   1.000
_cell.angle_alpha   90.00
_cell.angle_beta   90.00
_cell.angle_gamma   90.00
#
_symmetry.space_group_name_H-M   'P 1'
#
loop_
_entity.id
_entity.type
_entity.pdbx_description
1 polymer ?
#
loop_
_entity_poly.entity_id
_entity_poly.type
_entity_poly.pdbx_seq_one_letter_code
_entity_poly.pdbx_strand_id
1 'polypeptide(L)'
;MLKIPKITTLTLLQHYDHQVLIDYHKRNRLHLSPWEPERDNDYLEASQVSKRLQVSNDLFFAGGAVNFVARGNIRDGLVSADINGQILGGYQPV
;
A
#
# COMPACT_ATOMS: atom_id res chain seq x y z
N MET A 1 30.37 -11.83 -10.54
CA MET A 1 29.05 -11.80 -9.86
C MET A 1 28.17 -10.82 -10.62
N LEU A 2 27.13 -11.28 -11.34
CA LEU A 2 26.20 -10.37 -12.03
C LEU A 2 25.38 -9.59 -11.00
N LYS A 3 25.34 -8.25 -11.12
CA LYS A 3 24.40 -7.41 -10.39
C LYS A 3 23.05 -7.48 -11.12
N ILE A 4 22.08 -8.20 -10.55
CA ILE A 4 20.70 -8.15 -11.02
C ILE A 4 20.10 -6.82 -10.54
N PRO A 5 19.53 -5.98 -11.42
CA PRO A 5 18.90 -4.74 -11.02
C PRO A 5 17.71 -5.03 -10.10
N LYS A 6 17.63 -4.32 -8.97
CA LYS A 6 16.48 -4.38 -8.06
C LYS A 6 15.37 -3.52 -8.65
N ILE A 7 14.33 -4.15 -9.18
CA ILE A 7 13.20 -3.44 -9.79
C ILE A 7 12.14 -3.20 -8.72
N THR A 8 11.81 -1.92 -8.50
CA THR A 8 10.59 -1.51 -7.78
C THR A 8 9.52 -1.24 -8.83
N THR A 9 8.33 -1.80 -8.64
CA THR A 9 7.18 -1.57 -9.53
C THR A 9 6.13 -0.76 -8.81
N LEU A 10 5.45 0.12 -9.55
CA LEU A 10 4.23 0.77 -9.09
C LEU A 10 3.06 -0.02 -9.66
N THR A 11 2.17 -0.50 -8.80
CA THR A 11 1.01 -1.30 -9.20
C THR A 11 -0.26 -0.73 -8.64
N LEU A 12 -1.37 -0.95 -9.34
CA LEU A 12 -2.70 -0.67 -8.79
C LEU A 12 -3.09 -1.82 -7.86
N LEU A 13 -3.36 -1.52 -6.60
CA LEU A 13 -3.91 -2.51 -5.67
C LEU A 13 -5.40 -2.70 -5.96
N GLN A 14 -5.83 -3.94 -6.19
CA GLN A 14 -7.23 -4.25 -6.44
C GLN A 14 -8.00 -4.31 -5.12
N HIS A 15 -9.29 -4.00 -5.14
CA HIS A 15 -10.14 -4.02 -3.95
C HIS A 15 -10.18 -5.39 -3.23
N TYR A 16 -10.09 -6.49 -3.98
CA TYR A 16 -10.00 -7.83 -3.40
C TYR A 16 -8.66 -8.11 -2.70
N ASP A 17 -7.62 -7.31 -2.94
CA ASP A 17 -6.30 -7.37 -2.26
C ASP A 17 -6.24 -6.47 -1.01
N HIS A 18 -7.38 -5.99 -0.48
CA HIS A 18 -7.45 -5.07 0.66
C HIS A 18 -6.65 -5.49 1.89
N GLN A 19 -6.51 -6.79 2.14
CA GLN A 19 -5.74 -7.32 3.26
C GLN A 19 -4.27 -6.87 3.22
N VAL A 20 -3.68 -6.73 2.02
CA VAL A 20 -2.29 -6.28 1.87
C VAL A 20 -2.09 -4.87 2.42
N LEU A 21 -3.08 -3.98 2.21
CA LEU A 21 -3.04 -2.60 2.73
C LEU A 21 -3.26 -2.55 4.23
N ILE A 22 -4.16 -3.41 4.76
CA ILE A 22 -4.37 -3.55 6.21
C ILE A 22 -3.08 -4.01 6.89
N ASP A 23 -2.44 -5.04 6.35
CA ASP A 23 -1.20 -5.58 6.91
C ASP A 23 -0.06 -4.58 6.83
N TYR A 24 -0.01 -3.75 5.79
CA TYR A 24 0.92 -2.63 5.70
C TYR A 24 0.71 -1.62 6.85
N HIS A 25 -0.50 -1.10 7.03
CA HIS A 25 -0.77 -0.12 8.08
C HIS A 25 -0.57 -0.71 9.49
N LYS A 26 -0.98 -1.97 9.73
CA LYS A 26 -0.78 -2.63 11.03
C LYS A 26 0.70 -2.76 11.39
N ARG A 27 1.55 -3.19 10.44
CA ARG A 27 3.00 -3.34 10.68
C ARG A 27 3.71 -2.01 10.85
N ASN A 28 3.25 -0.96 10.19
CA ASN A 28 3.89 0.35 10.20
C ASN A 28 3.21 1.35 11.15
N ARG A 29 2.22 0.95 11.95
CA ARG A 29 1.41 1.85 12.78
C ARG A 29 2.25 2.82 13.60
N LEU A 30 3.22 2.33 14.35
CA LEU A 30 4.08 3.18 15.20
C LEU A 30 4.91 4.19 14.39
N HIS A 31 5.27 3.84 13.16
CA HIS A 31 6.02 4.72 12.26
C HIS A 31 5.12 5.75 11.58
N LEU A 32 3.89 5.38 11.23
CA LEU A 32 2.93 6.23 10.51
C LEU A 32 2.16 7.18 11.44
N SER A 33 1.82 6.72 12.65
CA SER A 33 0.95 7.45 13.58
C SER A 33 1.34 8.90 13.90
N PRO A 34 2.64 9.29 13.97
CA PRO A 34 3.00 10.69 14.19
C PRO A 34 2.77 11.60 12.97
N TRP A 35 2.63 11.03 11.76
CA TRP A 35 2.65 11.77 10.49
C TRP A 35 1.34 11.71 9.72
N GLU A 36 0.53 10.69 9.96
CA GLU A 36 -0.79 10.54 9.35
C GLU A 36 -1.86 11.21 10.23
N PRO A 37 -2.93 11.76 9.61
CA PRO A 37 -4.07 12.24 10.36
C PRO A 37 -4.72 11.10 11.15
N GLU A 38 -5.33 11.45 12.28
CA GLU A 38 -6.15 10.51 13.04
C GLU A 38 -7.27 9.96 12.16
N ARG A 39 -7.53 8.66 12.29
CA ARG A 39 -8.53 7.93 11.50
C ARG A 39 -9.54 7.29 12.43
N ASP A 40 -10.76 7.12 11.93
CA ASP A 40 -11.80 6.39 12.64
C ASP A 40 -11.37 4.96 12.99
N ASN A 41 -11.92 4.41 14.07
CA ASN A 41 -11.57 3.08 14.55
C ASN A 41 -11.83 1.98 13.51
N ASP A 42 -12.80 2.19 12.60
CA ASP A 42 -13.14 1.25 11.54
C ASP A 42 -12.31 1.44 10.26
N TYR A 43 -11.35 2.38 10.25
CA TYR A 43 -10.56 2.69 9.05
C TYR A 43 -9.84 1.46 8.49
N LEU A 44 -9.35 0.56 9.33
CA LEU A 44 -8.66 -0.66 8.90
C LEU A 44 -9.57 -1.91 8.87
N GLU A 45 -10.89 -1.76 9.02
CA GLU A 45 -11.83 -2.85 8.84
C GLU A 45 -11.87 -3.30 7.37
N ALA A 46 -11.91 -4.61 7.15
CA ALA A 46 -11.77 -5.21 5.82
C ALA A 46 -12.80 -4.67 4.82
N SER A 47 -14.06 -4.54 5.24
CA SER A 47 -15.15 -3.99 4.43
C SER A 47 -14.90 -2.53 4.04
N GLN A 48 -14.40 -1.71 4.96
CA GLN A 48 -14.11 -0.30 4.71
C GLN A 48 -12.92 -0.12 3.76
N VAL A 49 -11.85 -0.91 3.96
CA VAL A 49 -10.66 -0.86 3.11
C VAL A 49 -10.99 -1.34 1.70
N SER A 50 -11.73 -2.44 1.58
CA SER A 50 -12.20 -2.96 0.28
C SER A 50 -13.05 -1.91 -0.46
N LYS A 51 -14.02 -1.28 0.24
CA LYS A 51 -14.85 -0.22 -0.34
C LYS A 51 -14.02 0.98 -0.82
N ARG A 52 -13.04 1.45 -0.02
CA ARG A 52 -12.16 2.56 -0.43
C ARG A 52 -11.29 2.20 -1.63
N LEU A 53 -10.77 0.98 -1.69
CA LEU A 53 -10.01 0.50 -2.85
C LEU A 53 -10.89 0.36 -4.09
N GLN A 54 -12.14 -0.08 -3.95
CA GLN A 54 -13.08 -0.14 -5.06
C GLN A 54 -13.31 1.24 -5.66
N VAL A 55 -13.64 2.24 -4.82
CA VAL A 55 -13.78 3.64 -5.26
C VAL A 55 -12.51 4.14 -5.93
N SER A 56 -11.34 3.81 -5.38
CA SER A 56 -10.05 4.17 -5.98
C SER A 56 -9.80 3.48 -7.33
N ASN A 57 -10.20 2.21 -7.48
CA ASN A 57 -10.06 1.47 -8.74
C ASN A 57 -10.99 2.08 -9.81
N ASP A 58 -12.24 2.38 -9.45
CA ASP A 58 -13.21 3.03 -10.35
C ASP A 58 -12.71 4.39 -10.83
N LEU A 59 -12.17 5.22 -9.93
CA LEU A 59 -11.57 6.51 -10.27
C LEU A 59 -10.35 6.35 -11.20
N PHE A 60 -9.52 5.32 -11.00
CA PHE A 60 -8.39 5.07 -11.89
C PHE A 60 -8.84 4.75 -13.32
N PHE A 61 -9.81 3.85 -13.48
CA PHE A 61 -10.32 3.49 -14.81
C PHE A 61 -11.09 4.63 -15.48
N ALA A 62 -11.70 5.53 -14.71
CA ALA A 62 -12.32 6.75 -15.21
C ALA A 62 -11.31 7.89 -15.52
N GLY A 63 -10.02 7.71 -15.21
CA GLY A 63 -9.00 8.76 -15.36
C GLY A 63 -9.09 9.89 -14.33
N GLY A 64 -9.80 9.68 -13.22
CA GLY A 64 -10.05 10.68 -12.18
C GLY A 64 -9.03 10.68 -11.04
N ALA A 65 -8.33 9.58 -10.78
CA ALA A 65 -7.28 9.51 -9.75
C ALA A 65 -6.25 8.41 -10.02
N VAL A 66 -5.06 8.54 -9.42
CA VAL A 66 -4.00 7.53 -9.52
C VAL A 66 -3.48 7.21 -8.12
N ASN A 67 -3.86 6.03 -7.59
CA ASN A 67 -3.39 5.53 -6.30
C ASN A 67 -2.61 4.24 -6.51
N PHE A 68 -1.30 4.37 -6.64
CA PHE A 68 -0.41 3.23 -6.77
C PHE A 68 0.14 2.78 -5.43
N VAL A 69 0.48 1.51 -5.37
CA VAL A 69 1.33 0.93 -4.34
C VAL A 69 2.67 0.59 -4.95
N ALA A 70 3.75 0.90 -4.23
CA ALA A 70 5.07 0.45 -4.62
C ALA A 70 5.28 -1.02 -4.17
N ARG A 71 5.81 -1.89 -5.02
CA ARG A 71 6.17 -3.29 -4.70
C ARG A 71 7.63 -3.53 -5.05
N GLY A 72 8.38 -4.26 -4.22
CA GLY A 72 9.81 -4.53 -4.44
C GLY A 72 10.41 -5.54 -3.44
N ASN A 73 11.69 -5.88 -3.64
CA ASN A 73 12.45 -6.81 -2.78
C ASN A 73 13.49 -6.05 -1.92
N ILE A 74 13.65 -6.45 -0.66
CA ILE A 74 14.58 -5.84 0.29
C ILE A 74 15.66 -6.82 0.75
N ARG A 75 16.87 -6.30 0.92
CA ARG A 75 17.92 -6.88 1.77
C ARG A 75 18.58 -5.75 2.57
N ASP A 76 19.01 -6.08 3.79
CA ASP A 76 19.88 -5.27 4.66
C ASP A 76 19.23 -4.17 5.53
N GLY A 77 17.95 -4.33 5.90
CA GLY A 77 17.38 -3.66 7.08
C GLY A 77 17.10 -2.16 6.99
N LEU A 78 17.22 -1.55 5.80
CA LEU A 78 16.79 -0.17 5.53
C LEU A 78 15.58 -0.19 4.56
N VAL A 79 14.38 -0.10 5.14
CA VAL A 79 13.03 -0.29 4.54
C VAL A 79 12.84 -1.64 3.85
N SER A 80 11.67 -2.25 4.07
CA SER A 80 11.34 -3.69 4.25
C SER A 80 10.56 -4.39 3.13
N ALA A 81 10.85 -5.67 2.84
CA ALA A 81 10.07 -6.55 1.96
C ALA A 81 10.41 -8.02 2.21
N ASP A 82 9.36 -8.83 2.12
CA ASP A 82 9.39 -10.27 2.10
C ASP A 82 8.89 -10.73 0.72
N ILE A 83 9.33 -11.91 0.33
CA ILE A 83 9.37 -12.58 -0.97
C ILE A 83 8.01 -12.80 -1.66
N ASN A 84 6.91 -12.31 -1.08
CA ASN A 84 5.57 -12.33 -1.67
C ASN A 84 5.03 -10.94 -2.09
N GLY A 85 5.86 -9.88 -1.98
CA GLY A 85 5.65 -8.57 -2.62
C GLY A 85 4.70 -7.61 -1.89
N GLN A 86 5.15 -7.04 -0.76
CA GLN A 86 4.40 -6.03 0.01
C GLN A 86 4.38 -4.63 -0.61
N ILE A 87 3.35 -3.88 -0.24
CA ILE A 87 3.24 -2.43 -0.44
C ILE A 87 4.37 -1.74 0.35
N LEU A 88 5.16 -0.91 -0.34
CA LEU A 88 6.28 -0.14 0.20
C LEU A 88 5.84 1.27 0.65
N GLY A 89 4.68 1.72 0.19
CA GLY A 89 4.06 3.00 0.51
C GLY A 89 2.78 3.19 -0.30
N GLY A 90 1.81 3.89 0.28
CA GLY A 90 0.60 4.33 -0.39
C GLY A 90 0.50 5.85 -0.29
N TYR A 91 0.27 6.53 -1.40
CA TYR A 91 -0.09 7.94 -1.42
C TYR A 91 -1.61 8.03 -1.45
N GLN A 92 -2.22 8.61 -0.42
CA GLN A 92 -3.61 9.08 -0.48
C GLN A 92 -3.59 10.59 -0.21
N PRO A 93 -3.89 11.44 -1.19
CA PRO A 93 -4.13 12.84 -0.92
C PRO A 93 -5.42 12.97 -0.08
N VAL A 94 -5.35 13.86 0.91
CA VAL A 94 -6.48 14.34 1.73
C VAL A 94 -7.43 15.18 0.91
#